data_AF-A0A936BFZ7-F1
#
_entry.id   AF-A0A936BFZ7-F1
#
_cell.length_a   1.000
_cell.length_b   1.000
_cell.length_c   1.000
_cell.angle_alpha   90.00
_cell.angle_beta   90.00
_cell.angle_gamma   90.00
#
_symmetry.space_group_name_H-M   'P 1'
#
loop_
_entity.id
_entity.type
_entity.pdbx_description
1 polymer ?
#
loop_
_entity_poly.entity_id
_entity_poly.type
_entity_poly.pdbx_seq_one_letter_code
_entity_poly.pdbx_strand_id
1 'polypeptide(L)'
;MKGGVIFLRPISDRPKVQRKYVWNDGLASCLIESILLNVPIPPCYLSQNENFELDVIDGQQRLYSIFRFSENQFKLKDLEVMKELNGLFFFKYR
;
A
#
# COMPACT_ATOMS: atom_id res chain seq x y z
N MET A 1 2.45 11.51 25.84
CA MET A 1 2.12 10.15 25.35
C MET A 1 0.61 9.99 25.30
N LYS A 2 0.03 10.03 24.09
CA LYS A 2 -1.36 9.62 23.80
C LYS A 2 -1.28 8.62 22.64
N GLY A 3 -2.11 7.58 22.70
CA GLY A 3 -1.95 6.29 22.02
C GLY A 3 -1.70 6.34 20.52
N GLY A 4 -0.66 5.60 20.10
CA GLY A 4 -0.77 4.43 19.21
C GLY A 4 -1.50 4.51 17.86
N VAL A 5 -1.91 5.69 17.40
CA VAL A 5 -2.54 5.86 16.09
C VAL A 5 -1.58 6.64 15.20
N ILE A 6 -0.98 5.92 14.25
CA ILE A 6 -0.22 6.54 13.16
C ILE A 6 -1.26 7.16 12.22
N PHE A 7 -1.40 8.48 12.27
CA PHE A 7 -2.14 9.21 11.25
C PHE A 7 -1.28 9.24 9.98
N LEU A 8 -1.48 8.27 9.10
CA LEU A 8 -1.08 8.42 7.71
C LEU A 8 -1.97 9.52 7.14
N ARG A 9 -1.44 10.74 6.99
CA ARG A 9 -2.16 11.77 6.22
C ARG A 9 -2.57 11.17 4.88
N PRO A 10 -3.84 11.32 4.46
CA PRO A 10 -4.24 11.04 3.10
C PRO A 10 -3.25 11.70 2.16
N ILE A 11 -2.81 10.97 1.14
CA ILE A 11 -1.81 11.44 0.17
C ILE A 11 -2.20 12.77 -0.51
N SER A 12 -3.46 13.22 -0.38
CA SER A 12 -3.96 14.49 -0.94
C SER A 12 -3.31 15.76 -0.37
N ASP A 13 -2.85 15.74 0.88
CA ASP A 13 -2.52 16.98 1.62
C ASP A 13 -1.00 17.28 1.64
N ARG A 14 -0.26 16.75 0.67
CA ARG A 14 1.20 16.85 0.58
C ARG A 14 1.62 17.81 -0.55
N PRO A 15 2.87 18.35 -0.51
CA PRO A 15 3.31 19.38 -1.45
C PRO A 15 3.12 18.92 -2.91
N LYS A 16 2.83 19.85 -3.83
CA LYS A 16 2.55 19.62 -5.28
C LYS A 16 3.54 18.70 -6.04
N VAL A 17 4.66 18.34 -5.41
CA VAL A 17 5.77 17.53 -5.95
C VAL A 17 5.50 16.02 -5.84
N GLN A 18 4.53 15.56 -5.05
CA GLN A 18 4.26 14.12 -4.93
C GLN A 18 3.52 13.55 -6.14
N ARG A 19 3.99 12.39 -6.61
CA ARG A 19 3.46 11.74 -7.81
C ARG A 19 2.09 11.12 -7.52
N LYS A 20 1.15 11.33 -8.44
CA LYS A 20 -0.13 10.60 -8.45
C LYS A 20 0.15 9.09 -8.42
N TYR A 21 -0.78 8.33 -7.86
CA TYR A 21 -0.74 6.87 -7.96
C TYR A 21 -0.88 6.46 -9.43
N VAL A 22 0.03 5.64 -9.94
CA VAL A 22 0.10 5.26 -11.36
C VAL A 22 0.16 3.75 -11.59
N TRP A 23 0.30 2.95 -10.54
CA TRP A 23 0.27 1.49 -10.67
C TRP A 23 -1.12 1.01 -11.04
N ASN A 24 -1.22 0.21 -12.11
CA ASN A 24 -2.46 -0.49 -12.41
C ASN A 24 -2.71 -1.62 -11.39
N ASP A 25 -3.91 -2.20 -11.41
CA ASP A 25 -4.25 -3.25 -10.44
C ASP A 25 -3.43 -4.54 -10.63
N GLY A 26 -2.80 -4.77 -11.80
CA GLY A 26 -1.95 -5.94 -12.03
C GLY A 26 -0.62 -5.82 -11.30
N LEU A 27 0.04 -4.66 -11.41
CA LEU A 27 1.24 -4.33 -10.63
C LEU A 27 0.95 -4.30 -9.13
N ALA A 28 -0.20 -3.75 -8.73
CA ALA A 28 -0.64 -3.79 -7.34
C ALA A 28 -0.86 -5.23 -6.85
N SER A 29 -1.47 -6.10 -7.67
CA SER A 29 -1.68 -7.51 -7.36
C SER A 29 -0.37 -8.28 -7.23
N CYS A 30 0.60 -8.04 -8.11
CA CYS A 30 1.94 -8.63 -8.04
C CYS A 30 2.68 -8.27 -6.73
N LEU A 31 2.51 -7.04 -6.23
CA LEU A 31 3.02 -6.67 -4.89
C LEU A 31 2.34 -7.49 -3.78
N ILE A 32 1.02 -7.66 -3.83
CA ILE A 32 0.30 -8.46 -2.84
C ILE A 32 0.77 -9.92 -2.90
N GLU A 33 0.92 -10.50 -4.09
CA GLU A 33 1.46 -11.85 -4.29
C GLU A 33 2.88 -11.99 -3.72
N SER A 34 3.74 -11.00 -3.96
CA SER A 34 5.10 -10.97 -3.38
C SER A 34 5.06 -11.02 -1.85
N ILE A 35 4.16 -10.25 -1.22
CA ILE A 35 3.99 -10.24 0.23
C ILE A 35 3.49 -11.59 0.74
N LEU A 36 2.48 -12.18 0.09
CA LEU A 36 1.91 -13.48 0.47
C LEU A 36 2.93 -14.62 0.36
N LEU A 37 3.82 -14.53 -0.64
CA LEU A 37 4.90 -15.49 -0.87
C LEU A 37 6.13 -15.25 0.02
N ASN A 38 6.12 -14.23 0.89
CA ASN A 38 7.28 -13.79 1.67
C ASN A 38 8.51 -13.45 0.80
N VAL A 39 8.28 -12.96 -0.42
CA VAL A 39 9.34 -12.43 -1.28
C VAL A 39 9.82 -11.10 -0.71
N PRO A 40 11.14 -10.90 -0.52
CA PRO A 40 11.67 -9.62 -0.05
C PRO A 40 11.28 -8.47 -0.98
N ILE A 41 10.51 -7.51 -0.46
CA ILE A 41 10.24 -6.25 -1.13
C ILE A 41 11.20 -5.17 -0.61
N PRO A 42 11.52 -4.12 -1.39
CA PRO A 42 12.38 -3.06 -0.90
C PRO A 42 11.80 -2.44 0.40
N PRO A 43 12.62 -1.82 1.26
CA PRO A 43 12.08 -1.07 2.40
C PRO A 43 11.23 0.12 1.94
N CYS A 44 10.34 0.62 2.81
CA CYS A 44 9.70 1.92 2.65
C CYS A 44 10.37 2.89 3.63
N TYR A 45 10.71 4.09 3.16
CA TYR A 45 11.39 5.09 3.97
C TYR A 45 10.40 6.18 4.37
N LEU A 46 10.34 6.47 5.67
CA LEU A 46 9.47 7.49 6.26
C LEU A 46 10.34 8.49 7.03
N SER A 47 9.98 9.78 6.95
CA SER A 47 10.55 10.83 7.81
C SER A 47 9.47 11.38 8.72
N GLN A 48 9.79 11.59 10.00
CA GLN A 48 8.90 12.31 10.90
C GLN A 48 9.04 13.83 10.69
N ASN A 49 7.93 14.54 10.56
CA ASN A 49 7.92 16.00 10.46
C ASN A 49 7.77 16.68 11.84
N GLU A 50 7.85 18.00 11.88
CA GLU A 50 7.76 18.81 13.11
C GLU A 50 6.42 18.64 13.87
N ASN A 51 5.37 18.18 13.17
CA ASN A 51 4.06 17.89 13.74
C ASN A 51 3.92 16.43 14.23
N PHE A 52 5.02 15.67 14.30
CA PHE A 52 5.07 14.24 14.61
C PHE A 52 4.33 13.33 13.61
N GLU A 53 4.02 13.81 12.42
CA GLU A 53 3.41 13.02 11.34
C GLU A 53 4.50 12.30 10.52
N LEU A 54 4.15 11.19 9.86
CA LEU A 54 5.09 10.43 9.02
C LEU A 54 4.91 10.73 7.53
N ASP A 55 5.96 11.32 6.95
CA ASP A 55 6.07 11.56 5.54
C ASP A 55 6.77 10.41 4.81
N VAL A 56 6.04 9.75 3.91
CA VAL A 56 6.61 8.80 2.95
C VAL A 56 7.62 9.48 2.02
N ILE A 57 8.89 9.11 2.17
CA ILE A 57 10.00 9.51 1.29
C ILE A 57 10.11 8.55 0.10
N ASP A 58 9.91 7.25 0.35
CA ASP A 58 9.89 6.21 -0.66
C ASP A 58 8.86 5.12 -0.33
N GLY A 59 8.39 4.42 -1.36
CA GLY A 59 7.43 3.32 -1.21
C GLY A 59 5.96 3.75 -1.29
N GLN A 60 5.69 4.98 -1.74
CA GLN A 60 4.32 5.53 -1.83
C GLN A 60 3.36 4.64 -2.62
N GLN A 61 3.77 4.15 -3.80
CA GLN A 61 2.93 3.26 -4.60
C GLN A 61 2.66 1.94 -3.87
N ARG A 62 3.66 1.39 -3.19
CA ARG A 62 3.56 0.10 -2.48
C ARG A 62 2.62 0.19 -1.29
N LEU A 63 2.83 1.19 -0.43
CA LEU A 63 1.94 1.46 0.71
C LEU A 63 0.51 1.71 0.24
N TYR A 64 0.34 2.48 -0.84
CA TYR A 64 -0.99 2.75 -1.36
C TYR A 64 -1.63 1.51 -1.99
N SER A 65 -0.90 0.67 -2.72
CA SER A 65 -1.43 -0.59 -3.26
C SER A 65 -1.92 -1.53 -2.14
N ILE A 66 -1.15 -1.66 -1.05
CA ILE A 66 -1.56 -2.45 0.12
C ILE A 66 -2.84 -1.88 0.73
N PHE A 67 -2.89 -0.56 0.95
CA PHE A 67 -4.08 0.11 1.47
C PHE A 67 -5.31 -0.05 0.55
N ARG A 68 -5.13 0.11 -0.76
CA ARG A 68 -6.21 -0.10 -1.74
C ARG A 68 -6.75 -1.53 -1.70
N PHE A 69 -5.89 -2.52 -1.52
CA PHE A 69 -6.30 -3.92 -1.42
C PHE A 69 -7.06 -4.17 -0.11
N SER A 70 -6.57 -3.68 1.03
CA SER A 70 -7.24 -3.84 2.32
C SER A 70 -8.62 -3.17 2.38
N GLU A 71 -8.80 -2.10 1.61
CA GLU A 71 -10.08 -1.39 1.44
C GLU A 71 -10.94 -1.95 0.29
N ASN A 72 -10.60 -3.12 -0.27
CA ASN A 72 -11.34 -3.78 -1.33
C ASN A 72 -11.56 -2.95 -2.61
N GLN A 73 -10.63 -2.05 -2.93
CA GLN A 73 -10.74 -1.20 -4.13
C GLN A 73 -10.40 -1.91 -5.44
N PHE A 74 -9.79 -3.10 -5.36
CA PHE A 74 -9.55 -3.96 -6.52
C PHE A 74 -9.52 -5.42 -6.07
N LYS A 75 -9.78 -6.32 -7.02
CA LYS A 75 -9.58 -7.76 -6.88
C LYS A 75 -8.21 -8.15 -7.42
N LEU A 76 -7.58 -9.17 -6.84
CA LEU A 76 -6.31 -9.67 -7.36
C LEU A 76 -6.47 -10.11 -8.82
N LYS A 77 -5.50 -9.75 -9.66
CA LYS A 77 -5.48 -10.12 -11.07
C LYS A 77 -4.05 -10.27 -11.57
N ASP A 78 -3.90 -10.99 -12.68
CA ASP A 78 -2.62 -11.20 -13.35
C ASP A 78 -1.55 -11.88 -12.45
N LEU A 79 -1.99 -12.66 -11.44
CA LEU A 79 -1.08 -13.44 -10.59
C LEU A 79 -0.52 -14.64 -11.36
N GLU A 80 0.79 -14.88 -11.23
CA GLU A 80 1.48 -15.94 -11.96
C GLU A 80 1.70 -17.20 -11.13
N VAL A 81 1.92 -17.05 -9.82
CA VAL A 81 2.24 -18.16 -8.91
C VAL A 81 0.97 -18.61 -8.18
N MET A 82 0.25 -17.68 -7.55
CA MET A 82 -0.97 -17.93 -6.77
C MET A 82 -2.22 -17.70 -7.60
N LYS A 83 -2.34 -18.41 -8.73
CA LYS A 83 -3.39 -18.17 -9.74
C LYS A 83 -4.80 -18.32 -9.18
N GLU A 84 -4.99 -19.17 -8.18
CA GLU A 84 -6.23 -19.43 -7.47
C GLU A 84 -6.77 -18.21 -6.70
N LEU A 85 -5.90 -17.24 -6.38
CA LEU A 85 -6.30 -16.02 -5.70
C LEU A 85 -6.80 -14.93 -6.66
N ASN A 86 -6.62 -15.11 -7.99
CA ASN A 86 -7.17 -14.19 -8.96
C ASN A 86 -8.69 -14.08 -8.80
N GLY A 87 -9.19 -12.85 -8.79
CA GLY A 87 -10.60 -12.52 -8.61
C GLY A 87 -11.02 -12.35 -7.15
N LEU A 88 -10.16 -12.67 -6.18
CA LEU A 88 -10.46 -12.51 -4.75
C LEU A 88 -10.19 -11.08 -4.26
N PHE A 89 -10.97 -10.71 -3.24
CA PHE A 89 -10.86 -9.46 -2.49
C PHE A 89 -10.24 -9.74 -1.10
N PHE A 90 -9.79 -8.67 -0.43
CA PHE A 90 -9.36 -8.78 0.96
C PHE A 90 -10.55 -9.11 1.89
N PHE A 91 -10.35 -10.09 2.77
CA PHE A 91 -11.36 -10.48 3.74
C PHE A 91 -11.22 -9.67 5.04
N LYS A 92 -12.30 -9.02 5.48
CA LYS A 92 -12.34 -8.22 6.72
C LYS A 92 -13.20 -8.93 7.76
N TYR A 93 -12.59 -9.39 8.86
CA TYR A 93 -13.32 -9.91 10.01
C TYR A 93 -14.03 -8.74 10.70
N ARG A 94 -15.36 -8.84 10.88
CA ARG A 94 -16.16 -7.84 11.61
C ARG A 94 -16.22 -8.16 13.09
#